data_AF-A0A7C9NU54-F1
#
_entry.id   AF-A0A7C9NU54-F1
#
_cell.length_a   1.000
_cell.length_b   1.000
_cell.length_c   1.000
_cell.angle_alpha   90.00
_cell.angle_beta   90.00
_cell.angle_gamma   90.00
#
_symmetry.space_group_name_H-M   'P 1'
#
loop_
_entity.id
_entity.type
_entity.pdbx_description
1 polymer ?
#
loop_
_entity_poly.entity_id
_entity_poly.type
_entity_poly.pdbx_seq_one_letter_code
_entity_poly.pdbx_strand_id
1 'polypeptide(L)'
;MDGANGKAMAQAGKPLALPCRVDANEVLRYLGYRGQTLDDDLRKRFDTAASLCERELQAAGMFAIFPLSHAEERMREEERTQAGERAQAEEPSTRGSGGTQAKTGATEAGGTQAQTEPSKPGCAEARQRDALEGALPSRAAVTVETPAGRLELPGRAIARHLRGCGEVALMAVTLGAKSEMLLRRETALSATDGMLADVCASSAVEQAADVLNEQLRAQAKQRGLATTWRFSPGYGDLPLSVQPDFLKVLGADKALGISLTPALMLVPAKTITAIVGLYRPEDRPRAGAGSQGEALNSAKPEAGHGKKAAGRPEADAFGRTEAGESREATAPAGATCPGARPREAKGTEDGMPS
;
A
#
# COMPACT_ATOMS: atom_id res chain seq x y z
N MET A 1 -16.85 20.18 -30.59
CA MET A 1 -17.14 20.76 -29.27
C MET A 1 -17.96 19.74 -28.54
N ASP A 2 -17.40 19.14 -27.50
CA ASP A 2 -18.08 18.67 -26.29
C ASP A 2 -17.04 17.96 -25.42
N GLY A 3 -16.31 18.79 -24.67
CA GLY A 3 -15.40 18.35 -23.64
C GLY A 3 -16.21 17.84 -22.46
N ALA A 4 -16.40 16.53 -22.40
CA ALA A 4 -16.82 15.85 -21.18
C ALA A 4 -15.63 15.79 -20.20
N ASN A 5 -15.17 16.97 -19.74
CA ASN A 5 -14.24 17.08 -18.62
C ASN A 5 -15.06 17.00 -17.33
N GLY A 6 -15.68 15.84 -17.11
CA GLY A 6 -16.33 15.53 -15.86
C GLY A 6 -15.27 15.33 -14.79
N LYS A 7 -14.97 16.39 -14.03
CA LYS A 7 -14.36 16.25 -12.70
C LYS A 7 -15.31 15.39 -11.88
N ALA A 8 -15.14 14.07 -11.91
CA ALA A 8 -15.82 13.17 -11.00
C ALA A 8 -15.38 13.56 -9.59
N MET A 9 -16.27 14.24 -8.85
CA MET A 9 -16.00 14.57 -7.46
C MET A 9 -15.84 13.25 -6.69
N ALA A 10 -14.74 13.15 -5.95
CA ALA A 10 -14.43 11.97 -5.14
C ALA A 10 -15.53 11.74 -4.10
N GLN A 11 -16.30 10.66 -4.24
CA GLN A 11 -17.18 10.18 -3.19
C GLN A 11 -16.41 9.16 -2.35
N ALA A 12 -16.53 9.27 -1.02
CA ALA A 12 -16.05 8.22 -0.12
C ALA A 12 -16.65 6.88 -0.57
N GLY A 13 -15.81 5.89 -0.88
CA GLY A 13 -16.27 4.58 -1.34
C GLY A 13 -17.12 3.91 -0.27
N LYS A 14 -18.10 3.12 -0.68
CA LYS A 14 -18.89 2.32 0.28
C LYS A 14 -18.01 1.20 0.87
N PRO A 15 -18.12 0.89 2.17
CA PRO A 15 -17.49 -0.30 2.74
C PRO A 15 -17.88 -1.58 1.98
N LEU A 16 -16.88 -2.42 1.75
CA LEU A 16 -16.99 -3.70 1.11
C LEU A 16 -16.60 -4.78 2.11
N ALA A 17 -17.38 -5.86 2.15
CA ALA A 17 -16.97 -7.07 2.85
C ALA A 17 -15.86 -7.75 2.03
N LEU A 18 -14.77 -8.10 2.70
CA LEU A 18 -13.61 -8.73 2.11
C LEU A 18 -13.46 -10.16 2.66
N PRO A 19 -12.90 -11.09 1.88
CA PRO A 19 -12.60 -12.42 2.40
C PRO A 19 -11.55 -12.31 3.51
N CYS A 20 -11.78 -13.03 4.61
CA CYS A 20 -10.81 -13.22 5.67
C CYS A 20 -10.13 -14.58 5.46
N ARG A 21 -8.85 -14.56 5.09
CA ARG A 21 -8.06 -15.75 4.73
C ARG A 21 -6.68 -15.64 5.33
N VAL A 22 -6.17 -16.72 5.91
CA VAL A 22 -4.82 -16.77 6.49
C VAL A 22 -3.88 -17.44 5.49
N ASP A 23 -2.79 -16.77 5.12
CA ASP A 23 -1.73 -17.38 4.34
C ASP A 23 -0.68 -18.02 5.27
N ALA A 24 -0.65 -19.34 5.26
CA ALA A 24 0.25 -20.11 6.10
C ALA A 24 1.74 -19.83 5.80
N ASN A 25 2.12 -19.62 4.54
CA ASN A 25 3.50 -19.30 4.18
C ASN A 25 3.88 -17.93 4.72
N GLU A 26 2.98 -16.96 4.66
CA GLU A 26 3.22 -15.63 5.20
C GLU A 26 3.38 -15.67 6.74
N VAL A 27 2.52 -16.42 7.41
CA VAL A 27 2.61 -16.62 8.87
C VAL A 27 3.95 -17.26 9.25
N LEU A 28 4.37 -18.32 8.56
CA LEU A 28 5.67 -18.96 8.83
C LEU A 28 6.83 -17.99 8.63
N ARG A 29 6.76 -17.13 7.61
CA ARG A 29 7.76 -16.09 7.41
C ARG A 29 7.80 -15.09 8.58
N TYR A 30 6.66 -14.69 9.14
CA TYR A 30 6.62 -13.83 10.33
C TYR A 30 7.20 -14.52 11.56
N LEU A 31 7.00 -15.83 11.71
CA LEU A 31 7.58 -16.63 12.78
C LEU A 31 9.08 -16.94 12.56
N GLY A 32 9.69 -16.47 11.46
CA GLY A 32 11.09 -16.70 11.15
C GLY A 32 11.40 -18.11 10.63
N TYR A 33 10.38 -18.92 10.35
CA TYR A 33 10.55 -20.25 9.76
C TYR A 33 10.99 -20.14 8.31
N ARG A 34 12.06 -20.85 7.96
CA ARG A 34 12.61 -20.93 6.60
C ARG A 34 12.87 -22.39 6.25
N GLY A 35 11.85 -23.08 5.72
CA GLY A 35 11.97 -24.49 5.30
C GLY A 35 12.24 -25.48 6.44
N GLN A 36 12.00 -25.09 7.69
CA GLN A 36 12.11 -25.98 8.85
C GLN A 36 10.81 -26.77 9.04
N THR A 37 10.91 -28.01 9.51
CA THR A 37 9.74 -28.81 9.88
C THR A 37 9.16 -28.26 11.18
N LEU A 38 7.86 -27.93 11.18
CA LEU A 38 7.12 -27.59 12.39
C LEU A 38 6.88 -28.87 13.21
N ASP A 39 7.00 -28.77 14.53
CA ASP A 39 6.50 -29.83 15.40
C ASP A 39 4.97 -29.94 15.29
N ASP A 40 4.44 -31.13 15.56
CA ASP A 40 3.01 -31.44 15.37
C ASP A 40 2.10 -30.65 16.32
N ASP A 41 2.59 -30.26 17.50
CA ASP A 41 1.81 -29.49 18.48
C ASP A 41 1.63 -28.05 18.00
N LEU A 42 2.72 -27.41 17.60
CA LEU A 42 2.76 -26.06 17.06
C LEU A 42 1.94 -25.97 15.77
N ARG A 43 2.02 -26.99 14.90
CA ARG A 43 1.17 -27.09 13.71
C ARG A 43 -0.31 -27.09 14.06
N LYS A 44 -0.74 -27.92 15.00
CA LYS A 44 -2.15 -27.97 15.45
C LYS A 44 -2.62 -26.65 16.04
N ARG A 45 -1.76 -25.99 16.84
CA ARG A 45 -2.06 -24.66 17.40
C ARG A 45 -2.18 -23.61 16.31
N PHE A 46 -1.29 -23.62 15.33
CA PHE A 46 -1.37 -22.75 14.16
C PHE A 46 -2.67 -22.96 13.38
N ASP A 47 -3.01 -24.21 13.04
CA ASP A 47 -4.23 -24.54 12.30
C ASP A 47 -5.47 -24.08 13.08
N THR A 48 -5.44 -24.21 14.41
CA THR A 48 -6.50 -23.72 15.31
C THR A 48 -6.60 -22.20 15.25
N ALA A 49 -5.50 -21.47 15.42
CA ALA A 49 -5.46 -20.01 15.39
C ALA A 49 -5.90 -19.45 14.03
N ALA A 50 -5.44 -20.04 12.93
CA ALA A 50 -5.85 -19.68 11.57
C ALA A 50 -7.36 -19.88 11.39
N SER A 51 -7.87 -21.04 11.80
CA SER A 51 -9.30 -21.35 11.70
C SER A 51 -10.17 -20.42 12.57
N LEU A 52 -9.69 -20.00 13.74
CA LEU A 52 -10.39 -19.01 14.57
C LEU A 52 -10.46 -17.66 13.86
N CYS A 53 -9.34 -17.20 13.29
CA CYS A 53 -9.30 -15.93 12.55
C CYS A 53 -10.28 -15.94 11.37
N GLU A 54 -10.28 -16.99 10.54
CA GLU A 54 -11.14 -17.06 9.35
C GLU A 54 -12.64 -17.16 9.66
N ARG A 55 -13.02 -17.77 10.80
CA ARG A 55 -14.43 -17.94 11.18
C ARG A 55 -14.98 -16.76 11.96
N GLU A 56 -14.19 -16.16 12.85
CA GLU A 56 -14.68 -15.16 13.80
C GLU A 56 -14.47 -13.71 13.32
N LEU A 57 -13.44 -13.48 12.49
CA LEU A 57 -13.09 -12.14 12.02
C LEU A 57 -13.82 -11.79 10.73
N GLN A 58 -14.08 -10.50 10.55
CA GLN A 58 -14.75 -9.97 9.39
C GLN A 58 -13.89 -8.86 8.81
N ALA A 59 -13.26 -9.15 7.68
CA ALA A 59 -12.49 -8.15 6.96
C ALA A 59 -13.46 -7.20 6.23
N ALA A 60 -13.24 -5.90 6.38
CA ALA A 60 -13.95 -4.88 5.66
C ALA A 60 -12.96 -3.83 5.16
N GLY A 61 -13.24 -3.26 4.00
CA GLY A 61 -12.40 -2.22 3.45
C GLY A 61 -13.13 -1.29 2.52
N MET A 62 -12.49 -0.17 2.23
CA MET A 62 -13.01 0.86 1.32
C MET A 62 -11.83 1.59 0.68
N PHE A 63 -12.07 2.14 -0.51
CA PHE A 63 -11.16 3.10 -1.11
C PHE A 63 -11.95 4.20 -1.81
N ALA A 64 -11.32 5.36 -1.99
CA ALA A 64 -11.85 6.46 -2.79
C ALA A 64 -10.72 7.06 -3.63
N ILE A 65 -11.05 7.46 -4.86
CA ILE A 65 -10.11 8.05 -5.81
C ILE A 65 -10.31 9.56 -5.85
N PHE A 66 -9.21 10.30 -5.76
CA PHE A 66 -9.17 11.75 -5.69
C PHE A 66 -8.22 12.30 -6.77
N PRO A 67 -8.49 13.49 -7.30
CA PRO A 67 -7.52 14.23 -8.10
C PRO A 67 -6.26 14.54 -7.29
N LEU A 68 -5.11 14.45 -7.96
CA LEU A 68 -3.82 14.77 -7.36
C LEU A 68 -3.28 16.07 -7.95
N SER A 69 -2.64 16.88 -7.12
CA SER A 69 -1.96 18.11 -7.56
C SER A 69 -0.53 18.13 -7.01
N HIS A 70 0.44 18.28 -7.91
CA HIS A 70 1.86 18.35 -7.56
C HIS A 70 2.27 19.79 -7.30
N ALA A 71 3.02 20.05 -6.22
CA ALA A 71 3.46 21.41 -5.89
C ALA A 71 4.30 22.06 -7.01
N GLU A 72 5.10 21.27 -7.73
CA GLU A 72 5.91 21.76 -8.86
C GLU A 72 5.05 22.21 -10.05
N GLU A 73 3.91 21.56 -10.29
CA GLU A 73 2.98 21.92 -11.36
C GLU A 73 2.20 23.19 -11.00
N ARG A 74 1.77 23.31 -9.74
CA ARG A 74 1.09 24.51 -9.24
C ARG A 74 1.96 25.76 -9.33
N MET A 75 3.24 25.67 -8.93
CA MET A 75 4.13 26.84 -9.02
C MET A 75 4.40 27.23 -10.49
N ARG A 76 4.50 26.27 -11.42
CA ARG A 76 4.62 26.57 -12.85
C ARG A 76 3.37 27.21 -13.44
N GLU A 77 2.18 26.80 -13.00
CA GLU A 77 0.91 27.43 -13.41
C GLU A 77 0.78 28.84 -12.84
N GLU A 78 1.11 29.04 -11.57
CA GLU A 78 1.09 30.36 -10.91
C GLU A 78 2.08 31.33 -11.57
N GLU A 79 3.31 30.88 -11.88
CA GLU A 79 4.31 31.67 -12.62
C GLU A 79 3.82 32.02 -14.03
N ARG A 80 3.15 31.10 -14.73
CA ARG A 80 2.57 31.36 -16.07
C ARG A 80 1.40 32.34 -16.02
N THR A 81 0.52 32.23 -15.04
CA THR A 81 -0.60 33.17 -14.87
C THR A 81 -0.08 34.57 -14.54
N GLN A 82 0.88 34.70 -13.63
CA GLN A 82 1.50 35.98 -13.30
C GLN A 82 2.29 36.59 -14.48
N ALA A 83 2.98 35.77 -15.28
CA ALA A 83 3.66 36.24 -16.49
C ALA A 83 2.66 36.71 -17.57
N GLY A 84 1.51 36.03 -17.71
CA GLY A 84 0.43 36.43 -18.60
C GLY A 84 -0.25 37.74 -18.20
N GLU A 85 -0.48 37.95 -16.90
CA GLU A 85 -1.01 39.21 -16.36
C GLU A 85 -0.03 40.38 -16.52
N ARG A 86 1.28 40.14 -16.34
CA ARG A 86 2.31 41.17 -16.57
C ARG A 86 2.43 41.55 -18.05
N ALA A 87 2.33 40.58 -18.97
CA ALA A 87 2.34 40.85 -20.41
C ALA A 87 1.11 41.63 -20.89
N GLN A 88 -0.03 41.52 -20.19
CA GLN A 88 -1.24 42.32 -20.47
C GLN A 88 -1.20 43.72 -19.85
N ALA A 89 -0.39 43.94 -18.80
CA ALA A 89 -0.16 45.24 -18.19
C ALA A 89 0.87 46.11 -18.94
N GLU A 90 1.69 45.50 -19.80
CA GLU A 90 2.72 46.16 -20.62
C GLU A 90 2.29 46.39 -22.09
N GLU A 91 1.00 46.67 -22.36
CA GLU A 91 0.66 47.24 -23.67
C GLU A 91 1.26 48.65 -23.81
N PRO A 92 2.10 48.91 -24.82
CA PRO A 92 2.76 50.20 -24.97
C PRO A 92 1.76 51.23 -25.50
N SER A 93 1.35 52.15 -24.62
CA SER A 93 0.79 53.44 -24.99
C SER A 93 1.80 54.18 -25.88
N THR A 94 1.50 54.24 -27.17
CA THR A 94 2.29 54.99 -28.14
C THR A 94 2.13 56.49 -27.89
N ARG A 95 3.22 57.16 -27.48
CA ARG A 95 3.54 58.55 -27.86
C ARG A 95 4.86 59.02 -27.23
N GLY A 96 5.72 59.60 -28.07
CA GLY A 96 6.68 60.62 -27.62
C GLY A 96 8.13 60.36 -28.02
N SER A 97 8.48 60.77 -29.24
CA SER A 97 9.84 61.00 -29.72
C SER A 97 10.65 61.95 -28.83
N GLY A 98 11.95 61.68 -28.67
CA GLY A 98 12.92 62.68 -28.19
C GLY A 98 14.28 62.05 -27.91
N GLY A 99 15.21 62.16 -28.86
CA GLY A 99 16.58 61.65 -28.72
C GLY A 99 17.46 62.52 -27.80
N THR A 100 18.65 62.01 -27.46
CA THR A 100 19.98 62.68 -27.63
C THR A 100 21.08 61.78 -27.06
N GLN A 101 22.23 61.85 -27.71
CA GLN A 101 23.49 61.11 -27.56
C GLN A 101 24.24 61.39 -26.24
N ALA A 102 25.13 60.47 -25.81
CA ALA A 102 26.59 60.62 -25.88
C ALA A 102 27.42 60.02 -24.70
N LYS A 103 28.54 59.40 -25.11
CA LYS A 103 29.91 59.38 -24.50
C LYS A 103 30.28 58.43 -23.34
N THR A 104 31.01 57.38 -23.75
CA THR A 104 32.42 57.02 -23.42
C THR A 104 33.05 57.45 -22.09
N GLY A 105 33.68 56.47 -21.40
CA GLY A 105 34.78 56.68 -20.46
C GLY A 105 35.43 55.35 -20.07
N ALA A 106 36.67 55.13 -20.50
CA ALA A 106 37.52 54.01 -20.12
C ALA A 106 38.53 54.44 -19.06
N THR A 107 38.91 53.56 -18.12
CA THR A 107 40.29 53.52 -17.57
C THR A 107 40.58 52.19 -16.86
N GLU A 108 41.74 51.61 -17.20
CA GLU A 108 42.51 50.55 -16.52
C GLU A 108 43.10 51.12 -15.19
N ALA A 109 43.78 50.44 -14.27
CA ALA A 109 44.52 49.19 -14.18
C ALA A 109 44.78 48.87 -12.68
N GLY A 110 45.29 47.68 -12.35
CA GLY A 110 46.06 47.46 -11.11
C GLY A 110 45.91 46.06 -10.51
N GLY A 111 46.80 45.14 -10.89
CA GLY A 111 46.88 43.80 -10.31
C GLY A 111 47.68 43.75 -9.00
N THR A 112 47.54 42.63 -8.27
CA THR A 112 48.64 41.96 -7.56
C THR A 112 48.24 40.50 -7.35
N GLN A 113 49.10 39.60 -7.81
CA GLN A 113 49.04 38.16 -7.58
C GLN A 113 49.50 37.85 -6.15
N ALA A 114 48.78 36.99 -5.45
CA ALA A 114 49.32 36.24 -4.31
C ALA A 114 48.88 34.78 -4.45
N GLN A 115 49.87 33.94 -4.70
CA GLN A 115 49.77 32.48 -4.74
C GLN A 115 49.73 31.96 -3.30
N THR A 116 48.72 31.15 -2.96
CA THR A 116 48.77 30.21 -1.82
C THR A 116 48.00 28.95 -2.20
N GLU A 117 48.76 27.89 -2.46
CA GLU A 117 48.37 26.48 -2.65
C GLU A 117 48.33 25.77 -1.26
N PRO A 118 47.77 24.55 -1.13
CA PRO A 118 46.50 24.34 -0.43
C PRO A 118 46.68 23.65 0.94
N SER A 119 45.86 24.04 1.92
CA SER A 119 45.77 23.36 3.23
C SER A 119 44.44 22.62 3.37
N LYS A 120 44.53 21.32 3.62
CA LYS A 120 43.45 20.31 3.70
C LYS A 120 42.31 20.72 4.66
N PRO A 121 41.02 20.58 4.28
CA PRO A 121 39.92 20.75 5.22
C PRO A 121 39.63 19.44 5.96
N GLY A 122 39.99 19.40 7.25
CA GLY A 122 39.66 18.32 8.17
C GLY A 122 38.77 18.83 9.32
N CYS A 123 37.59 18.23 9.45
CA CYS A 123 36.79 18.13 10.68
C CYS A 123 36.00 19.34 11.24
N ALA A 124 35.94 20.52 10.62
CA ALA A 124 35.15 21.64 11.17
C ALA A 124 33.74 21.86 10.55
N GLU A 125 33.41 21.23 9.42
CA GLU A 125 32.17 21.51 8.66
C GLU A 125 30.97 20.60 9.00
N ALA A 126 31.16 19.61 9.89
CA ALA A 126 30.13 18.63 10.22
C ALA A 126 29.20 19.05 11.38
N ARG A 127 29.42 20.20 12.03
CA ARG A 127 28.63 20.65 13.20
C ARG A 127 27.75 21.88 12.97
N GLN A 128 27.86 22.53 11.81
CA GLN A 128 27.04 23.69 11.45
C GLN A 128 25.93 23.35 10.44
N ARG A 129 25.65 22.05 10.21
CA ARG A 129 24.55 21.58 9.35
C ARG A 129 23.28 21.19 10.10
N ASP A 130 23.36 20.92 11.41
CA ASP A 130 22.22 20.48 12.23
C ASP A 130 21.44 21.61 12.94
N ALA A 131 21.87 22.87 12.81
CA ALA A 131 21.25 24.00 13.54
C ALA A 131 20.32 24.89 12.68
N LEU A 132 20.04 24.50 11.43
CA LEU A 132 19.09 25.19 10.54
C LEU A 132 18.04 24.24 9.94
N GLU A 133 17.78 23.10 10.58
CA GLU A 133 16.75 22.14 10.18
C GLU A 133 15.43 22.31 10.97
N GLY A 134 15.17 23.54 11.42
CA GLY A 134 13.89 23.97 11.96
C GLY A 134 13.33 25.08 11.07
N ALA A 135 12.29 24.75 10.30
CA ALA A 135 11.54 25.61 9.35
C ALA A 135 12.04 25.64 7.89
N LEU A 136 11.73 24.58 7.14
CA LEU A 136 11.60 24.63 5.67
C LEU A 136 10.19 24.18 5.28
N PRO A 137 9.32 25.04 4.72
CA PRO A 137 8.11 24.56 4.06
C PRO A 137 8.49 23.67 2.87
N SER A 138 7.85 22.50 2.80
CA SER A 138 8.21 21.39 1.92
C SER A 138 8.01 21.71 0.44
N ARG A 139 9.12 21.91 -0.30
CA ARG A 139 9.13 21.93 -1.78
C ARG A 139 8.70 20.60 -2.45
N ALA A 140 8.40 19.56 -1.68
CA ALA A 140 8.03 18.23 -2.17
C ALA A 140 6.72 17.71 -1.56
N ALA A 141 5.77 18.59 -1.20
CA ALA A 141 4.43 18.13 -0.81
C ALA A 141 3.58 17.82 -2.04
N VAL A 142 2.84 16.72 -1.97
CA VAL A 142 1.78 16.41 -2.93
C VAL A 142 0.45 16.67 -2.24
N THR A 143 -0.53 17.18 -2.99
CA THR A 143 -1.84 17.53 -2.43
C THR A 143 -2.92 16.67 -3.06
N VAL A 144 -3.74 16.07 -2.21
CA VAL A 144 -4.96 15.38 -2.61
C VAL A 144 -6.11 16.37 -2.54
N GLU A 145 -6.79 16.58 -3.67
CA GLU A 145 -7.93 17.49 -3.75
C GLU A 145 -9.21 16.74 -3.36
N THR A 146 -9.90 17.22 -2.32
CA THR A 146 -11.09 16.55 -1.76
C THR A 146 -12.27 17.52 -1.73
N PRO A 147 -13.53 17.05 -1.69
CA PRO A 147 -14.69 17.93 -1.52
C PRO A 147 -14.67 18.75 -0.22
N ALA A 148 -13.99 18.24 0.81
CA ALA A 148 -13.92 18.86 2.14
C ALA A 148 -12.69 19.78 2.32
N GLY A 149 -11.83 19.91 1.30
CA GLY A 149 -10.58 20.67 1.36
C GLY A 149 -9.40 19.90 0.78
N ARG A 150 -8.19 20.29 1.18
CA ARG A 150 -6.93 19.70 0.70
C ARG A 150 -6.31 18.82 1.78
N LEU A 151 -5.88 17.62 1.39
CA LEU A 151 -5.04 16.77 2.23
C LEU A 151 -3.60 16.86 1.72
N GLU A 152 -2.72 17.38 2.56
CA GLU A 152 -1.30 17.46 2.24
C GLU A 152 -0.57 16.17 2.60
N LEU A 153 0.22 15.67 1.66
CA LEU A 153 1.11 14.53 1.83
C LEU A 153 2.56 15.05 1.77
N PRO A 154 3.15 15.45 2.91
CA PRO A 154 4.53 15.89 2.96
C PRO A 154 5.48 14.70 2.82
N GLY A 155 6.63 14.94 2.22
CA GLY A 155 7.71 13.96 2.10
C GLY A 155 8.18 13.75 0.65
N ARG A 156 9.48 13.61 0.48
CA ARG A 156 10.12 13.33 -0.82
C ARG A 156 9.84 11.91 -1.30
N ALA A 157 9.70 10.94 -0.40
CA ALA A 157 9.42 9.56 -0.76
C ALA A 157 8.03 9.42 -1.38
N ILE A 158 7.00 10.02 -0.74
CA ILE A 158 5.63 10.01 -1.27
C ILE A 158 5.53 10.83 -2.56
N ALA A 159 6.22 11.98 -2.66
CA ALA A 159 6.26 12.76 -3.90
C ALA A 159 6.89 11.98 -5.07
N ARG A 160 7.98 11.25 -4.82
CA ARG A 160 8.60 10.38 -5.82
C ARG A 160 7.68 9.21 -6.18
N HIS A 161 7.02 8.63 -5.19
CA HIS A 161 6.10 7.52 -5.38
C HIS A 161 4.93 7.91 -6.30
N LEU A 162 4.39 9.11 -6.12
CA LEU A 162 3.24 9.64 -6.88
C LEU A 162 3.61 10.44 -8.14
N ARG A 163 4.90 10.56 -8.49
CA ARG A 163 5.33 11.27 -9.70
C ARG A 163 4.67 10.68 -10.95
N GLY A 164 4.08 11.54 -11.77
CA GLY A 164 3.35 11.15 -13.00
C GLY A 164 1.95 10.61 -12.75
N CYS A 165 1.48 10.59 -11.49
CA CYS A 165 0.09 10.24 -11.17
C CYS A 165 -0.77 11.50 -11.24
N GLY A 166 -1.89 11.43 -11.96
CA GLY A 166 -2.91 12.49 -11.99
C GLY A 166 -4.02 12.29 -10.95
N GLU A 167 -4.12 11.08 -10.41
CA GLU A 167 -5.09 10.69 -9.40
C GLU A 167 -4.43 9.84 -8.31
N VAL A 168 -5.08 9.75 -7.17
CA VAL A 168 -4.65 8.90 -6.05
C VAL A 168 -5.85 8.23 -5.42
N ALA A 169 -5.71 6.95 -5.08
CA ALA A 169 -6.64 6.25 -4.22
C ALA A 169 -6.13 6.26 -2.79
N LEU A 170 -7.01 6.65 -1.86
CA LEU A 170 -6.83 6.40 -0.43
C LEU A 170 -7.63 5.16 -0.09
N MET A 171 -7.04 4.20 0.62
CA MET A 171 -7.69 2.96 1.01
C MET A 171 -7.49 2.63 2.49
N ALA A 172 -8.47 1.97 3.09
CA ALA A 172 -8.41 1.43 4.44
C ALA A 172 -9.04 0.02 4.47
N VAL A 173 -8.41 -0.87 5.22
CA VAL A 173 -8.87 -2.25 5.47
C VAL A 173 -8.71 -2.56 6.94
N THR A 174 -9.69 -3.22 7.56
CA THR A 174 -9.63 -3.62 8.96
C THR A 174 -10.29 -4.98 9.18
N LEU A 175 -9.85 -5.71 10.21
CA LEU A 175 -10.54 -6.90 10.74
C LEU A 175 -11.58 -6.55 11.82
N GLY A 176 -11.76 -5.26 12.12
CA GLY A 176 -12.77 -4.76 13.06
C GLY A 176 -12.45 -5.06 14.52
N ALA A 177 -13.30 -4.57 15.42
CA ALA A 177 -13.09 -4.69 16.87
C ALA A 177 -13.08 -6.14 17.39
N LYS A 178 -13.67 -7.08 16.64
CA LYS A 178 -13.60 -8.52 16.98
C LYS A 178 -12.17 -9.05 16.97
N SER A 179 -11.28 -8.48 16.15
CA SER A 179 -9.87 -8.84 16.16
C SER A 179 -9.21 -8.54 17.51
N GLU A 180 -9.47 -7.36 18.09
CA GLU A 180 -9.00 -7.01 19.44
C GLU A 180 -9.49 -8.00 20.51
N MET A 181 -10.77 -8.38 20.43
CA MET A 181 -11.37 -9.32 21.38
C MET A 181 -10.76 -10.71 21.26
N LEU A 182 -10.57 -11.21 20.04
CA LEU A 182 -9.96 -12.49 19.77
C LEU A 182 -8.51 -12.51 20.27
N LEU A 183 -7.70 -11.51 19.93
CA LEU A 183 -6.31 -11.43 20.36
C LEU A 183 -6.19 -11.40 21.89
N ARG A 184 -7.01 -10.59 22.57
CA ARG A 184 -7.04 -10.56 24.04
C ARG A 184 -7.43 -11.91 24.65
N ARG A 185 -8.42 -12.58 24.06
CA ARG A 185 -8.88 -13.91 24.51
C ARG A 185 -7.77 -14.95 24.38
N GLU A 186 -7.15 -15.07 23.21
CA GLU A 186 -6.12 -16.07 22.96
C GLU A 186 -4.85 -15.80 23.79
N THR A 187 -4.44 -14.53 23.93
CA THR A 187 -3.32 -14.15 24.82
C THR A 187 -3.59 -14.49 26.29
N ALA A 188 -4.83 -14.39 26.76
CA ALA A 188 -5.19 -14.75 28.12
C ALA A 188 -5.17 -16.27 28.38
N LEU A 189 -5.39 -17.08 27.34
CA LEU A 189 -5.28 -18.54 27.42
C LEU A 189 -3.81 -18.98 27.46
N SER A 190 -2.99 -18.42 26.56
CA SER A 190 -1.58 -18.76 26.43
C SER A 190 -0.85 -17.68 25.65
N ALA A 191 0.36 -17.34 26.08
CA ALA A 191 1.21 -16.41 25.34
C ALA A 191 1.49 -16.90 23.90
N THR A 192 1.68 -18.22 23.72
CA THR A 192 1.91 -18.83 22.41
C THR A 192 0.68 -18.73 21.51
N ASP A 193 -0.51 -19.00 22.05
CA ASP A 193 -1.74 -19.03 21.25
C ASP A 193 -2.15 -17.60 20.88
N GLY A 194 -1.96 -16.64 21.78
CA GLY A 194 -2.07 -15.21 21.49
C GLY A 194 -1.11 -14.74 20.40
N MET A 195 0.15 -15.18 20.43
CA MET A 195 1.13 -14.87 19.39
C MET A 195 0.71 -15.46 18.03
N LEU A 196 0.27 -16.72 17.99
CA LEU A 196 -0.19 -17.37 16.77
C LEU A 196 -1.45 -16.70 16.20
N ALA A 197 -2.40 -16.34 17.05
CA ALA A 197 -3.56 -15.56 16.65
C ALA A 197 -3.17 -14.19 16.08
N ASP A 198 -2.18 -13.51 16.67
CA ASP A 198 -1.70 -12.21 16.20
C ASP A 198 -1.07 -12.28 14.80
N VAL A 199 -0.21 -13.27 14.54
CA VAL A 199 0.40 -13.45 13.21
C VAL A 199 -0.62 -13.89 12.16
N CYS A 200 -1.57 -14.77 12.52
CA CYS A 200 -2.66 -15.18 11.65
C CYS A 200 -3.56 -14.00 11.28
N ALA A 201 -3.95 -13.18 12.26
CA ALA A 201 -4.74 -11.98 12.02
C ALA A 201 -3.96 -10.92 11.20
N SER A 202 -2.64 -10.85 11.38
CA SER A 202 -1.79 -9.97 10.55
C SER A 202 -1.76 -10.41 9.10
N SER A 203 -1.62 -11.71 8.83
CA SER A 203 -1.74 -12.22 7.46
C SER A 203 -3.14 -11.98 6.90
N ALA A 204 -4.20 -12.21 7.69
CA ALA A 204 -5.57 -12.02 7.22
C ALA A 204 -5.89 -10.58 6.78
N VAL A 205 -5.37 -9.56 7.48
CA VAL A 205 -5.58 -8.16 7.06
C VAL A 205 -4.78 -7.81 5.80
N GLU A 206 -3.58 -8.37 5.62
CA GLU A 206 -2.78 -8.19 4.41
C GLU A 206 -3.44 -8.84 3.19
N GLN A 207 -3.92 -10.09 3.32
CA GLN A 207 -4.66 -10.77 2.25
C GLN A 207 -5.92 -9.98 1.86
N ALA A 208 -6.65 -9.44 2.84
CA ALA A 208 -7.80 -8.57 2.56
C ALA A 208 -7.38 -7.26 1.85
N ALA A 209 -6.25 -6.67 2.21
CA ALA A 209 -5.70 -5.49 1.55
C ALA A 209 -5.24 -5.77 0.11
N ASP A 210 -4.71 -6.96 -0.18
CA ASP A 210 -4.40 -7.40 -1.54
C ASP A 210 -5.65 -7.53 -2.39
N VAL A 211 -6.71 -8.13 -1.86
CA VAL A 211 -8.00 -8.23 -2.56
C VAL A 211 -8.57 -6.85 -2.87
N LEU A 212 -8.56 -5.92 -1.92
CA LEU A 212 -9.06 -4.56 -2.16
C LEU A 212 -8.18 -3.80 -3.18
N ASN A 213 -6.87 -3.97 -3.12
CA ASN A 213 -5.95 -3.38 -4.08
C ASN A 213 -6.14 -3.93 -5.50
N GLU A 214 -6.45 -5.22 -5.64
CA GLU A 214 -6.77 -5.81 -6.95
C GLU A 214 -8.08 -5.27 -7.53
N GLN A 215 -9.10 -5.04 -6.69
CA GLN A 215 -10.32 -4.36 -7.12
C GLN A 215 -10.05 -2.93 -7.62
N LEU A 216 -9.20 -2.19 -6.91
CA LEU A 216 -8.75 -0.86 -7.34
C LEU A 216 -7.98 -0.94 -8.68
N ARG A 217 -7.06 -1.90 -8.82
CA ARG A 217 -6.31 -2.15 -10.07
C ARG A 217 -7.25 -2.44 -11.24
N ALA A 218 -8.24 -3.31 -11.04
CA ALA A 218 -9.24 -3.63 -12.05
C ALA A 218 -10.05 -2.40 -12.46
N GLN A 219 -10.47 -1.56 -11.51
CA GLN A 219 -11.18 -0.31 -11.81
C GLN A 219 -10.30 0.70 -12.55
N ALA A 220 -9.03 0.84 -12.17
CA ALA A 220 -8.08 1.70 -12.87
C ALA A 220 -7.85 1.22 -14.32
N LYS A 221 -7.70 -0.10 -14.52
CA LYS A 221 -7.50 -0.71 -15.84
C LYS A 221 -8.66 -0.47 -16.79
N GLN A 222 -9.90 -0.51 -16.29
CA GLN A 222 -11.10 -0.18 -17.08
C GLN A 222 -11.08 1.27 -17.60
N ARG A 223 -10.35 2.16 -16.92
CA ARG A 223 -10.15 3.57 -17.30
C ARG A 223 -8.87 3.77 -18.13
N GLY A 224 -8.16 2.71 -18.51
CA GLY A 224 -6.87 2.79 -19.20
C GLY A 224 -5.71 3.24 -18.32
N LEU A 225 -5.86 3.16 -16.99
CA LEU A 225 -4.85 3.59 -16.01
C LEU A 225 -4.12 2.38 -15.41
N ALA A 226 -2.88 2.61 -14.99
CA ALA A 226 -2.11 1.72 -14.12
C ALA A 226 -2.05 2.27 -12.69
N THR A 227 -1.69 1.41 -11.72
CA THR A 227 -1.55 1.80 -10.32
C THR A 227 -0.14 1.57 -9.79
N THR A 228 0.28 2.39 -8.82
CA THR A 228 1.50 2.14 -8.04
C THR A 228 1.30 1.00 -7.02
N TRP A 229 2.35 0.70 -6.25
CA TRP A 229 2.27 -0.16 -5.06
C TRP A 229 1.67 0.62 -3.87
N ARG A 230 1.27 -0.07 -2.78
CA ARG A 230 0.67 0.56 -1.59
C ARG A 230 1.69 1.33 -0.75
N PHE A 231 1.54 2.65 -0.60
CA PHE A 231 2.37 3.47 0.28
C PHE A 231 1.57 3.92 1.51
N SER A 232 2.07 3.70 2.73
CA SER A 232 1.31 4.01 3.96
C SER A 232 1.92 5.16 4.76
N PRO A 233 1.11 5.96 5.49
CA PRO A 233 1.63 6.90 6.48
C PRO A 233 2.54 6.21 7.51
N GLY A 234 3.66 6.84 7.86
CA GLY A 234 4.70 6.25 8.71
C GLY A 234 5.82 5.53 7.96
N TYR A 235 5.68 5.30 6.65
CA TYR A 235 6.77 4.79 5.79
C TYR A 235 7.57 5.92 5.13
N GLY A 236 8.87 5.71 4.98
CA GLY A 236 9.78 6.69 4.37
C GLY A 236 9.81 7.98 5.20
N ASP A 237 9.56 9.11 4.54
CA ASP A 237 9.47 10.43 5.18
C ASP A 237 8.04 10.99 5.24
N LEU A 238 7.02 10.15 5.04
CA LEU A 238 5.62 10.54 5.22
C LEU A 238 5.21 10.38 6.70
N PRO A 239 4.94 11.46 7.44
CA PRO A 239 4.65 11.39 8.86
C PRO A 239 3.30 10.75 9.17
N LEU A 240 3.23 10.08 10.33
CA LEU A 240 1.98 9.53 10.89
C LEU A 240 0.93 10.61 11.19
N SER A 241 1.33 11.88 11.33
CA SER A 241 0.43 13.02 11.56
C SER A 241 -0.59 13.26 10.46
N VAL A 242 -0.41 12.64 9.28
CA VAL A 242 -1.38 12.67 8.17
C VAL A 242 -2.59 11.76 8.43
N GLN A 243 -2.47 10.74 9.28
CA GLN A 243 -3.52 9.73 9.52
C GLN A 243 -4.89 10.30 9.90
N PRO A 244 -5.03 11.29 10.81
CA PRO A 244 -6.34 11.79 11.22
C PRO A 244 -7.14 12.36 10.05
N ASP A 245 -6.49 13.16 9.21
CA ASP A 245 -7.16 13.79 8.07
C ASP A 245 -7.33 12.81 6.91
N PHE A 246 -6.39 11.88 6.72
CA PHE A 246 -6.53 10.74 5.80
C PHE A 246 -7.81 9.94 6.08
N LEU A 247 -8.05 9.55 7.35
CA LEU A 247 -9.21 8.75 7.73
C LEU A 247 -10.52 9.51 7.55
N LYS A 248 -10.54 10.81 7.89
CA LYS A 248 -11.71 11.67 7.71
C LYS A 248 -12.06 11.89 6.24
N VAL A 249 -11.04 12.16 5.41
CA VAL A 249 -11.21 12.34 3.96
C VAL A 249 -11.76 11.07 3.31
N LEU A 250 -11.23 9.92 3.71
CA LEU A 250 -11.73 8.63 3.23
C LEU A 250 -13.12 8.29 3.81
N GLY A 251 -13.48 8.83 4.97
CA GLY A 251 -14.69 8.48 5.73
C GLY A 251 -14.59 7.15 6.47
N ALA A 252 -13.37 6.62 6.62
CA ALA A 252 -13.11 5.31 7.20
C ALA A 252 -13.30 5.27 8.73
N ASP A 253 -13.20 6.43 9.38
CA ASP A 253 -13.46 6.60 10.81
C ASP A 253 -14.89 6.16 11.18
N LYS A 254 -15.87 6.63 10.41
CA LYS A 254 -17.29 6.33 10.61
C LYS A 254 -17.70 5.03 9.94
N ALA A 255 -17.24 4.81 8.71
CA ALA A 255 -17.73 3.71 7.89
C ALA A 255 -17.14 2.35 8.27
N LEU A 256 -15.90 2.33 8.80
CA LEU A 256 -15.21 1.11 9.25
C LEU A 256 -14.98 1.08 10.77
N GLY A 257 -15.34 2.15 11.50
CA GLY A 257 -15.14 2.24 12.94
C GLY A 257 -13.67 2.33 13.35
N ILE A 258 -12.82 2.91 12.49
CA ILE A 258 -11.39 3.06 12.74
C ILE A 258 -11.15 4.34 13.54
N SER A 259 -10.37 4.23 14.60
CA SER A 259 -9.95 5.35 15.43
C SER A 259 -8.42 5.38 15.59
N LEU A 260 -7.92 6.43 16.24
CA LEU A 260 -6.50 6.61 16.50
C LEU A 260 -6.26 6.74 18.01
N THR A 261 -5.17 6.15 18.48
CA THR A 261 -4.63 6.47 19.82
C THR A 261 -4.03 7.88 19.83
N PRO A 262 -3.71 8.45 21.00
CA PRO A 262 -2.98 9.72 21.07
C PRO A 262 -1.61 9.71 20.36
N ALA A 263 -1.00 8.53 20.25
CA ALA A 263 0.25 8.30 19.51
C ALA A 263 0.02 8.02 18.01
N LEU A 264 -1.20 8.24 17.50
CA LEU A 264 -1.59 8.07 16.09
C LEU A 264 -1.54 6.63 15.57
N MET A 265 -1.61 5.65 16.48
CA MET A 265 -1.74 4.24 16.10
C MET A 265 -3.20 3.90 15.80
N LEU A 266 -3.43 3.07 14.78
CA LEU A 266 -4.77 2.63 14.38
C LEU A 266 -5.39 1.70 15.43
N VAL A 267 -6.68 1.90 15.69
CA VAL A 267 -7.53 1.03 16.52
C VAL A 267 -8.79 0.73 15.72
N PRO A 268 -9.07 -0.53 15.35
CA PRO A 268 -8.35 -1.77 15.69
C PRO A 268 -6.91 -1.86 15.16
N ALA A 269 -6.04 -2.59 15.84
CA ALA A 269 -4.62 -2.73 15.49
C ALA A 269 -4.41 -3.49 14.17
N LYS A 270 -5.29 -4.44 13.83
CA LYS A 270 -5.29 -5.13 12.52
C LYS A 270 -6.02 -4.31 11.47
N THR A 271 -5.42 -3.17 11.15
CA THR A 271 -5.90 -2.20 10.16
C THR A 271 -4.76 -1.72 9.28
N ILE A 272 -4.98 -1.67 7.97
CA ILE A 272 -4.05 -1.15 6.97
C ILE A 272 -4.66 0.09 6.35
N THR A 273 -3.90 1.18 6.32
CA THR A 273 -4.19 2.38 5.52
C THR A 273 -3.13 2.52 4.44
N ALA A 274 -3.52 2.82 3.20
CA ALA A 274 -2.56 2.98 2.11
C ALA A 274 -3.01 4.02 1.08
N ILE A 275 -2.01 4.51 0.36
CA ILE A 275 -2.07 5.49 -0.72
C ILE A 275 -1.57 4.78 -1.98
N VAL A 276 -2.35 4.86 -3.05
CA VAL A 276 -2.01 4.23 -4.34
C VAL A 276 -2.19 5.27 -5.44
N GLY A 277 -1.13 5.60 -6.16
CA GLY A 277 -1.19 6.53 -7.30
C GLY A 277 -1.78 5.86 -8.54
N LEU A 278 -2.57 6.63 -9.30
CA LEU A 278 -3.15 6.23 -10.58
C LEU A 278 -2.55 7.10 -11.69
N TYR A 279 -2.05 6.46 -12.75
CA TYR A 279 -1.34 7.13 -13.84
C TYR A 279 -1.62 6.46 -15.19
N ARG A 280 -1.48 7.20 -16.29
CA ARG A 280 -1.46 6.56 -17.61
C ARG A 280 -0.08 5.94 -17.85
N PRO A 281 0.02 4.71 -18.38
CA PRO A 281 1.30 4.04 -18.60
C PRO A 281 2.35 4.87 -19.36
N GLU A 282 1.92 5.75 -20.26
CA GLU A 282 2.75 6.68 -21.03
C GLU A 282 3.32 7.86 -20.22
N ASP A 283 2.63 8.29 -19.15
CA ASP A 283 3.01 9.44 -18.32
C ASP A 283 4.19 9.10 -17.38
N ARG A 284 4.52 7.81 -17.25
CA ARG A 284 5.62 7.33 -16.42
C ARG A 284 6.74 6.77 -17.31
N PRO A 285 8.01 7.20 -17.11
CA PRO A 285 9.12 6.60 -17.83
C PRO A 285 9.09 5.09 -17.61
N ARG A 286 9.09 4.30 -18.71
CA ARG A 286 9.33 2.86 -18.61
C ARG A 286 10.64 2.70 -17.86
N ALA A 287 10.57 2.23 -16.62
CA ALA A 287 11.75 1.79 -15.93
C ALA A 287 12.38 0.72 -16.84
N GLY A 288 13.63 0.93 -17.27
CA GLY A 288 14.29 0.07 -18.24
C GLY A 288 14.11 -1.40 -17.86
N ALA A 289 13.86 -2.24 -18.86
CA ALA A 289 13.85 -3.69 -18.74
C ALA A 289 15.09 -4.12 -17.92
N GLY A 290 14.88 -4.48 -16.65
CA GLY A 290 15.96 -4.73 -15.68
C GLY A 290 15.79 -4.09 -14.30
N SER A 291 14.76 -3.30 -14.03
CA SER A 291 14.45 -2.86 -12.65
C SER A 291 13.15 -3.48 -12.15
N GLN A 292 13.26 -4.11 -10.98
CA GLN A 292 12.26 -4.92 -10.28
C GLN A 292 10.99 -4.13 -9.90
N GLY A 293 10.16 -3.79 -10.89
CA GLY A 293 8.84 -3.17 -10.70
C GLY A 293 7.67 -4.14 -10.85
N GLU A 294 7.85 -5.22 -11.60
CA GLU A 294 6.84 -6.29 -11.77
C GLU A 294 6.96 -7.42 -10.74
N ALA A 295 8.11 -7.52 -10.04
CA ALA A 295 8.36 -8.53 -9.00
C ALA A 295 8.04 -8.05 -7.56
N LEU A 296 7.68 -6.78 -7.34
CA LEU A 296 7.27 -6.30 -6.01
C LEU A 296 5.77 -6.52 -5.73
N ASN A 297 5.02 -7.08 -6.67
CA ASN A 297 3.67 -7.59 -6.43
C ASN A 297 3.65 -9.02 -5.83
N SER A 298 4.82 -9.62 -5.53
CA SER A 298 4.89 -10.93 -4.85
C SER A 298 6.25 -11.29 -4.22
N ALA A 299 7.34 -10.54 -4.40
CA ALA A 299 8.64 -10.87 -3.80
C ALA A 299 8.99 -10.00 -2.57
N LYS A 300 8.82 -10.58 -1.38
CA LYS A 300 9.46 -10.17 -0.12
C LYS A 300 11.00 -10.39 -0.24
N PRO A 301 11.86 -9.60 0.43
CA PRO A 301 13.31 -9.68 0.22
C PRO A 301 13.86 -11.02 0.72
N GLU A 302 14.64 -11.69 -0.14
CA GLU A 302 15.46 -12.84 0.23
C GLU A 302 16.81 -12.37 0.75
N ALA A 303 17.16 -12.81 1.95
CA ALA A 303 18.50 -12.67 2.51
C ALA A 303 19.11 -14.06 2.63
N GLY A 304 20.21 -14.32 1.90
CA GLY A 304 21.18 -15.37 2.22
C GLY A 304 21.50 -16.33 1.08
N HIS A 305 22.72 -16.25 0.56
CA HIS A 305 23.30 -17.16 -0.43
C HIS A 305 23.41 -18.60 0.08
N GLY A 306 23.05 -19.57 -0.75
CA GLY A 306 23.40 -20.98 -0.58
C GLY A 306 23.10 -21.78 -1.84
N LYS A 307 24.14 -22.12 -2.62
CA LYS A 307 24.03 -23.04 -3.76
C LYS A 307 23.53 -24.42 -3.31
N LYS A 308 22.55 -25.02 -4.01
CA LYS A 308 22.35 -26.48 -4.22
C LYS A 308 21.35 -26.66 -5.38
N ALA A 309 21.76 -27.19 -6.54
CA ALA A 309 21.86 -28.61 -6.91
C ALA A 309 20.48 -29.26 -7.16
N ALA A 310 20.32 -29.82 -8.37
CA ALA A 310 19.07 -30.31 -8.96
C ALA A 310 18.48 -31.55 -8.27
N GLY A 311 17.14 -31.62 -8.20
CA GLY A 311 16.38 -32.87 -8.15
C GLY A 311 15.23 -32.96 -7.12
N ARG A 312 14.03 -33.28 -7.65
CA ARG A 312 12.74 -33.69 -7.01
C ARG A 312 11.72 -32.59 -6.66
N PRO A 313 10.40 -32.89 -6.80
CA PRO A 313 9.34 -31.93 -6.53
C PRO A 313 9.23 -31.69 -5.01
N GLU A 314 9.33 -30.44 -4.59
CA GLU A 314 9.15 -30.01 -3.20
C GLU A 314 7.66 -29.92 -2.86
N ALA A 315 7.24 -30.61 -1.80
CA ALA A 315 6.00 -30.30 -1.10
C ALA A 315 6.22 -29.02 -0.28
N ASP A 316 5.18 -28.21 -0.11
CA ASP A 316 5.26 -27.03 0.75
C ASP A 316 5.53 -27.42 2.22
N ALA A 317 5.86 -26.44 3.07
CA ALA A 317 6.11 -26.67 4.50
C ALA A 317 4.91 -27.31 5.25
N PHE A 318 3.75 -27.46 4.61
CA PHE A 318 2.53 -28.07 5.12
C PHE A 318 2.20 -29.41 4.45
N GLY A 319 3.06 -29.94 3.58
CA GLY A 319 2.86 -31.20 2.89
C GLY A 319 1.74 -31.18 1.85
N ARG A 320 1.28 -30.00 1.38
CA ARG A 320 0.29 -29.91 0.31
C ARG A 320 1.00 -29.95 -1.04
N THR A 321 0.54 -30.85 -1.90
CA THR A 321 0.83 -30.83 -3.34
C THR A 321 -0.26 -30.05 -4.05
N GLU A 322 0.07 -29.12 -4.94
CA GLU A 322 -0.92 -28.51 -5.82
C GLU A 322 -1.58 -29.59 -6.68
N ALA A 323 -2.83 -29.93 -6.35
CA ALA A 323 -3.65 -30.81 -7.17
C ALA A 323 -4.21 -29.99 -8.33
N GLY A 324 -3.60 -30.14 -9.50
CA GLY A 324 -4.12 -29.63 -10.76
C GLY A 324 -5.48 -30.26 -11.09
N GLU A 325 -6.45 -29.42 -11.45
CA GLU A 325 -7.72 -29.81 -12.03
C GLU A 325 -7.47 -30.70 -13.26
N SER A 326 -7.75 -32.00 -13.11
CA SER A 326 -7.76 -32.94 -14.22
C SER A 326 -9.21 -33.18 -14.60
N ARG A 327 -9.59 -32.62 -15.76
CA ARG A 327 -10.81 -32.96 -16.51
C ARG A 327 -10.86 -34.48 -16.69
N GLU A 328 -12.00 -35.10 -16.40
CA GLU A 328 -12.27 -36.45 -16.87
C GLU A 328 -13.62 -36.55 -17.57
N ALA A 329 -13.59 -37.30 -18.66
CA ALA A 329 -14.47 -37.27 -19.80
C ALA A 329 -15.78 -38.04 -19.59
N THR A 330 -16.81 -37.58 -20.28
CA THR A 330 -18.16 -38.17 -20.26
C THR A 330 -18.28 -39.35 -21.24
N ALA A 331 -18.98 -40.39 -20.77
CA ALA A 331 -19.78 -41.40 -21.47
C ALA A 331 -19.11 -42.73 -21.90
N PRO A 332 -19.88 -43.84 -22.10
CA PRO A 332 -21.34 -44.00 -22.00
C PRO A 332 -21.84 -45.20 -21.15
N ALA A 333 -23.17 -45.25 -21.00
CA ALA A 333 -23.97 -46.25 -20.30
C ALA A 333 -24.05 -47.63 -21.00
N GLY A 334 -24.22 -48.69 -20.19
CA GLY A 334 -24.72 -49.99 -20.68
C GLY A 334 -24.55 -51.17 -19.70
N ALA A 335 -25.66 -51.88 -19.45
CA ALA A 335 -25.77 -53.31 -19.06
C ALA A 335 -25.72 -53.76 -17.56
N THR A 336 -26.93 -53.92 -16.99
CA THR A 336 -27.52 -55.13 -16.33
C THR A 336 -26.77 -55.98 -15.26
N CYS A 337 -27.32 -55.96 -14.02
CA CYS A 337 -27.77 -57.04 -13.09
C CYS A 337 -26.92 -58.32 -12.81
N PRO A 338 -27.23 -59.12 -11.74
CA PRO A 338 -27.52 -58.82 -10.33
C PRO A 338 -26.82 -59.81 -9.34
N GLY A 339 -26.90 -59.55 -8.02
CA GLY A 339 -26.88 -60.64 -7.01
C GLY A 339 -25.98 -60.44 -5.79
N ALA A 340 -26.62 -60.33 -4.61
CA ALA A 340 -26.30 -61.06 -3.37
C ALA A 340 -26.77 -60.26 -2.13
N ARG A 341 -27.92 -60.67 -1.56
CA ARG A 341 -28.19 -60.62 -0.11
C ARG A 341 -27.39 -61.77 0.55
N PRO A 342 -27.13 -61.85 1.89
CA PRO A 342 -28.11 -61.50 2.94
C PRO A 342 -27.58 -61.09 4.35
N ARG A 343 -28.57 -60.85 5.23
CA ARG A 343 -28.66 -61.09 6.70
C ARG A 343 -28.60 -59.87 7.63
N GLU A 344 -29.80 -59.45 8.02
CA GLU A 344 -30.12 -58.86 9.32
C GLU A 344 -30.46 -59.97 10.34
N ALA A 345 -30.03 -59.78 11.59
CA ALA A 345 -30.54 -60.50 12.75
C ALA A 345 -30.32 -59.66 14.02
N LYS A 346 -31.42 -59.23 14.66
CA LYS A 346 -31.86 -59.73 15.98
C LYS A 346 -32.93 -58.81 16.57
N GLY A 347 -34.07 -59.42 16.85
CA GLY A 347 -35.14 -58.86 17.68
C GLY A 347 -34.85 -59.03 19.17
N THR A 348 -35.42 -58.10 19.91
CA THR A 348 -35.63 -58.02 21.35
C THR A 348 -36.79 -58.91 21.79
N GLU A 349 -36.69 -59.50 22.98
CA GLU A 349 -37.70 -59.48 24.07
C GLU A 349 -37.26 -60.41 25.20
N ASP A 350 -37.21 -59.91 26.42
CA ASP A 350 -37.49 -60.68 27.64
C ASP A 350 -37.79 -59.70 28.77
N GLY A 351 -38.96 -59.91 29.40
CA GLY A 351 -39.46 -59.12 30.52
C GLY A 351 -39.69 -59.99 31.75
N MET A 352 -39.43 -59.38 32.91
CA MET A 352 -40.02 -59.53 34.25
C MET A 352 -38.94 -59.54 35.34
N PRO A 353 -39.26 -58.94 36.50
CA PRO A 353 -39.08 -59.74 37.71
C PRO A 353 -40.26 -59.66 38.69
N SER A 354 -40.43 -60.77 39.42
CA SER A 354 -40.76 -60.81 40.85
C SER A 354 -39.75 -61.73 41.51
#